data_AF-A0A2V8PH96-F1
#
_entry.id   AF-A0A2V8PH96-F1
#
_cell.length_a   1.000
_cell.length_b   1.000
_cell.length_c   1.000
_cell.angle_alpha   90.00
_cell.angle_beta   90.00
_cell.angle_gamma   90.00
#
_symmetry.space_group_name_H-M   'P 1'
#
loop_
_entity.id
_entity.type
_entity.pdbx_description
1 polymer ?
#
loop_
_entity_poly.entity_id
_entity_poly.type
_entity_poly.pdbx_seq_one_letter_code
_entity_poly.pdbx_strand_id
1 'polypeptide(L)'
;MSNSISLPLPADSHIMITGFTNTGGWGEQITIQPPGGNKLTWSSTGPANNKVVGQTSIGPFPQQGSQLTVAMAFDSGRGFQPSAVLADSFNIPGMSGYVVGGQDGGGRPKGPAYWNTLVLIYWAAGY
;
A
#
# COMPACT_ATOMS: atom_id res chain seq x y z
N MET A 1 -0.40 3.32 -16.24
CA MET A 1 -0.35 3.01 -14.79
C MET A 1 1.02 2.47 -14.47
N SER A 2 1.61 2.86 -13.34
CA SER A 2 2.92 2.37 -12.90
C SER A 2 2.75 1.09 -12.07
N ASN A 3 3.78 0.25 -12.01
CA ASN A 3 3.80 -0.98 -11.21
C ASN A 3 4.30 -0.76 -9.77
N SER A 4 4.73 0.48 -9.50
CA SER A 4 5.12 0.98 -8.19
C SER A 4 4.91 2.49 -8.12
N ILE A 5 4.83 3.03 -6.92
CA ILE A 5 4.73 4.47 -6.68
C ILE A 5 5.67 4.89 -5.56
N SER A 6 6.30 6.05 -5.72
CA SER A 6 7.10 6.70 -4.68
C SER A 6 6.30 7.84 -4.08
N LEU A 7 6.17 7.85 -2.76
CA LEU A 7 5.36 8.80 -2.00
C LEU A 7 6.27 9.61 -1.08
N PRO A 8 6.24 10.95 -1.16
CA PRO A 8 7.00 11.79 -0.26
C PRO A 8 6.41 11.73 1.15
N LEU A 9 7.28 11.53 2.14
CA LEU A 9 6.94 11.53 3.56
C LEU A 9 7.27 12.88 4.20
N PRO A 10 6.54 13.28 5.26
CA PRO A 10 6.92 14.43 6.09
C PRO A 10 8.23 14.16 6.85
N ALA A 11 8.89 15.25 7.28
CA ALA A 11 9.97 15.15 8.26
C ALA A 11 9.41 14.81 9.65
N ASP A 12 10.26 14.25 10.50
CA ASP A 12 10.09 14.12 11.96
C ASP A 12 8.78 13.45 12.42
N SER A 13 8.15 12.69 11.53
CA SER A 13 6.87 12.01 11.80
C SER A 13 7.04 10.49 11.74
N HIS A 14 6.42 9.80 12.68
CA HIS A 14 6.15 8.38 12.53
C HIS A 14 5.04 8.16 11.51
N ILE A 15 5.25 7.22 10.60
CA ILE A 15 4.31 6.90 9.53
C ILE A 15 3.71 5.53 9.80
N MET A 16 2.39 5.48 9.94
CA MET A 16 1.62 4.25 10.08
C MET A 16 1.23 3.72 8.71
N ILE A 17 1.43 2.43 8.49
CA ILE A 17 1.09 1.77 7.22
C ILE A 17 0.30 0.50 7.50
N THR A 18 -0.87 0.38 6.87
CA THR A 18 -1.72 -0.82 6.94
C THR A 18 -2.06 -1.30 5.54
N GLY A 19 -1.82 -2.57 5.26
CA GLY A 19 -2.12 -3.21 3.99
C GLY A 19 -3.33 -4.14 4.06
N PHE A 20 -4.15 -4.13 3.02
CA PHE A 20 -5.36 -4.93 2.89
C PHE A 20 -5.44 -5.64 1.53
N THR A 21 -6.13 -6.78 1.49
CA THR A 21 -6.44 -7.50 0.26
C THR A 21 -7.94 -7.72 0.07
N ASN A 22 -8.36 -7.69 -1.19
CA ASN A 22 -9.72 -7.80 -1.71
C ASN A 22 -9.69 -8.64 -2.99
N THR A 23 -9.67 -9.97 -2.87
CA THR A 23 -9.49 -10.84 -4.04
C THR A 23 -10.51 -11.97 -4.05
N GLY A 24 -10.86 -12.44 -5.24
CA GLY A 24 -11.79 -13.56 -5.42
C GLY A 24 -11.11 -14.92 -5.34
N GLY A 25 -9.78 -14.98 -5.31
CA GLY A 25 -9.04 -16.24 -5.21
C GLY A 25 -7.57 -16.21 -5.64
N TRP A 26 -7.09 -15.15 -6.26
CA TRP A 26 -5.67 -15.01 -6.61
C TRP A 26 -4.82 -14.66 -5.39
N GLY A 27 -3.51 -14.89 -5.51
CA GLY A 27 -2.55 -14.38 -4.55
C GLY A 27 -2.40 -12.86 -4.72
N GLU A 28 -2.33 -12.13 -3.62
CA GLU A 28 -2.07 -10.69 -3.61
C GLU A 28 -0.83 -10.41 -2.77
N GLN A 29 -0.01 -9.46 -3.19
CA GLN A 29 1.21 -9.07 -2.49
C GLN A 29 1.36 -7.54 -2.47
N ILE A 30 1.72 -7.04 -1.29
CA ILE A 30 2.08 -5.65 -1.06
C ILE A 30 3.55 -5.61 -0.65
N THR A 31 4.34 -4.83 -1.37
CA THR A 31 5.71 -4.51 -1.07
C THR A 31 5.81 -3.07 -0.61
N ILE A 32 6.44 -2.84 0.54
CA ILE A 32 6.75 -1.51 1.06
C ILE A 32 8.25 -1.40 1.25
N GLN A 33 8.84 -0.32 0.76
CA GLN A 33 10.26 -0.03 0.89
C GLN A 33 10.41 1.35 1.54
N PRO A 34 10.67 1.42 2.86
CA PRO A 34 10.93 2.67 3.56
C PRO A 34 12.19 3.38 3.04
N PRO A 35 12.30 4.70 3.22
CA PRO A 35 13.52 5.45 2.91
C PRO A 35 14.73 4.84 3.63
N GLY A 36 15.71 4.34 2.88
CA GLY A 36 16.93 3.72 3.42
C GLY A 36 16.71 2.43 4.24
N GLY A 37 15.49 1.90 4.28
CA GLY A 37 15.14 0.71 5.07
C GLY A 37 15.25 -0.62 4.31
N ASN A 38 14.80 -1.70 4.94
CA ASN A 38 14.64 -2.98 4.27
C ASN A 38 13.24 -3.11 3.65
N LYS A 39 13.14 -3.83 2.54
CA LYS A 39 11.87 -4.17 1.90
C LYS A 39 11.02 -5.04 2.83
N LEU A 40 9.78 -4.62 3.05
CA LEU A 40 8.73 -5.40 3.71
C LEU A 40 7.80 -5.96 2.65
N THR A 41 7.46 -7.23 2.77
CA THR A 41 6.55 -7.90 1.83
C THR A 41 5.45 -8.61 2.61
N TRP A 42 4.21 -8.30 2.28
CA TRP A 42 3.02 -8.92 2.85
C TRP A 42 2.25 -9.59 1.72
N SER A 43 1.71 -10.77 1.98
CA SER A 43 0.93 -11.49 0.98
C SER A 43 -0.29 -12.15 1.60
N SER A 44 -1.30 -12.38 0.77
CA SER A 44 -2.43 -13.25 1.09
C SER A 44 -2.78 -14.08 -0.12
N THR A 45 -3.32 -15.27 0.12
CA THR A 45 -3.86 -16.15 -0.90
C THR A 45 -5.33 -16.45 -0.60
N GLY A 46 -6.08 -16.80 -1.64
CA GLY A 46 -7.50 -17.13 -1.54
C GLY A 46 -8.41 -15.92 -1.31
N PRO A 47 -9.73 -16.16 -1.25
CA PRO A 47 -10.71 -15.08 -1.17
C PRO A 47 -10.52 -14.16 0.04
N ALA A 48 -10.61 -12.85 -0.19
CA ALA A 48 -10.48 -11.83 0.86
C ALA A 48 -11.40 -10.64 0.61
N ASN A 49 -11.90 -10.04 1.69
CA ASN A 49 -12.67 -8.79 1.67
C ASN A 49 -12.16 -7.92 2.82
N ASN A 50 -11.42 -6.86 2.49
CA ASN A 50 -10.71 -5.98 3.42
C ASN A 50 -9.88 -6.73 4.48
N LYS A 51 -9.27 -7.84 4.11
CA LYS A 51 -8.43 -8.61 5.02
C LYS A 51 -7.12 -7.85 5.25
N VAL A 52 -6.82 -7.51 6.50
CA VAL A 52 -5.52 -6.96 6.87
C VAL A 52 -4.43 -8.01 6.65
N VAL A 53 -3.39 -7.68 5.89
CA VAL A 53 -2.25 -8.56 5.61
C VAL A 53 -0.96 -8.12 6.27
N GLY A 54 -0.91 -6.87 6.75
CA GLY A 54 0.20 -6.36 7.51
C GLY A 54 -0.04 -4.96 8.01
N GLN A 55 0.65 -4.62 9.09
CA GLN A 55 0.68 -3.29 9.66
C GLN A 55 2.08 -3.02 10.20
N THR A 56 2.59 -1.81 10.01
CA THR A 56 3.88 -1.39 10.55
C THR A 56 3.90 0.11 10.84
N SER A 57 4.92 0.53 11.57
CA SER A 57 5.27 1.93 11.78
C SER A 57 6.72 2.13 11.36
N ILE A 58 6.99 3.20 10.62
CA ILE A 58 8.34 3.56 10.15
C ILE A 58 8.68 5.00 10.54
N GLY A 59 9.97 5.33 10.49
CA GLY A 59 10.46 6.66 10.87
C GLY A 59 10.63 6.84 12.38
N PRO A 60 10.82 8.09 12.85
CA PRO A 60 10.80 9.33 12.06
C PRO A 60 11.97 9.42 11.08
N PHE A 61 11.79 10.22 10.02
CA PHE A 61 12.84 10.51 9.06
C PHE A 61 13.24 11.99 9.17
N PRO A 62 14.54 12.33 9.20
CA PRO A 62 14.99 13.70 9.45
C PRO A 62 14.78 14.66 8.28
N GLN A 63 14.42 14.15 7.09
CA GLN A 63 14.32 14.96 5.87
C GLN A 63 12.93 14.86 5.27
N GLN A 64 12.30 16.02 5.09
CA GLN A 64 11.06 16.15 4.34
C GLN A 64 11.27 15.67 2.90
N GLY A 65 10.29 14.93 2.36
CA GLY A 65 10.36 14.40 1.00
C GLY A 65 11.14 13.09 0.89
N SER A 66 11.54 12.49 2.02
CA SER A 66 12.00 11.09 2.05
C SER A 66 10.97 10.20 1.36
N GLN A 67 11.40 9.33 0.45
CA GLN A 67 10.50 8.60 -0.44
C GLN A 67 10.18 7.20 0.10
N LEU A 68 8.89 6.93 0.28
CA LEU A 68 8.37 5.59 0.52
C LEU A 68 7.96 4.96 -0.81
N THR A 69 8.53 3.82 -1.16
CA THR A 69 8.12 3.10 -2.38
C THR A 69 7.11 2.02 -2.04
N VAL A 70 6.00 1.99 -2.74
CA VAL A 70 4.97 0.94 -2.65
C VAL A 70 4.86 0.25 -4.00
N ALA A 71 4.90 -1.09 -4.00
CA ALA A 71 4.65 -1.90 -5.17
C ALA A 71 3.65 -3.00 -4.82
N MET A 72 2.85 -3.41 -5.80
CA MET A 72 1.84 -4.44 -5.61
C MET A 72 1.95 -5.47 -6.72
N ALA A 73 1.60 -6.71 -6.39
CA ALA A 73 1.66 -7.82 -7.33
C ALA A 73 0.53 -8.81 -7.04
N PHE A 74 0.16 -9.56 -8.07
CA PHE A 74 -0.85 -10.61 -7.99
C PHE A 74 -0.30 -11.93 -8.53
N ASP A 75 -0.83 -13.05 -8.08
CA ASP A 75 -0.47 -14.39 -8.56
C ASP A 75 -1.73 -15.16 -8.96
N SER A 76 -1.87 -15.40 -10.26
CA SER A 76 -2.96 -16.18 -10.86
C SER A 76 -2.70 -17.71 -10.85
N GLY A 77 -1.67 -18.16 -10.13
CA GLY A 77 -1.14 -19.53 -10.15
C GLY A 77 0.07 -19.70 -11.06
N ARG A 78 0.71 -18.60 -11.47
CA ARG A 78 1.88 -18.57 -12.39
C ARG A 78 3.07 -17.79 -11.82
N GLY A 79 3.02 -17.47 -10.53
CA GLY A 79 3.96 -16.58 -9.87
C GLY A 79 3.48 -15.12 -9.87
N PHE A 80 4.09 -14.33 -9.00
CA PHE A 80 3.73 -12.93 -8.81
C PHE A 80 4.08 -12.07 -10.03
N GLN A 81 3.05 -11.40 -10.57
CA GLN A 81 3.14 -10.41 -11.64
C GLN A 81 2.77 -9.03 -11.09
N PRO A 82 3.36 -7.94 -11.60
CA PRO A 82 3.06 -6.61 -11.08
C PRO A 82 1.61 -6.21 -11.30
N SER A 83 1.01 -5.60 -10.28
CA SER A 83 -0.30 -4.95 -10.36
C SER A 83 -0.12 -3.50 -10.81
N ALA A 84 -1.13 -2.94 -11.47
CA ALA A 84 -1.20 -1.50 -11.69
C ALA A 84 -1.45 -0.78 -10.36
N VAL A 85 -0.68 0.27 -10.06
CA VAL A 85 -0.75 1.01 -8.80
C VAL A 85 -1.16 2.46 -9.04
N LEU A 86 -2.04 2.97 -8.18
CA LEU A 86 -2.44 4.37 -8.11
C LEU A 86 -2.49 4.82 -6.64
N ALA A 87 -2.26 6.10 -6.40
CA ALA A 87 -2.36 6.67 -5.06
C ALA A 87 -3.05 8.02 -5.08
N ASP A 88 -3.84 8.27 -4.04
CA ASP A 88 -4.44 9.56 -3.75
C ASP A 88 -4.00 10.02 -2.37
N SER A 89 -3.65 11.30 -2.25
CA SER A 89 -3.36 11.93 -0.97
C SER A 89 -4.63 12.42 -0.30
N PHE A 90 -4.66 12.41 1.03
CA PHE A 90 -5.72 13.04 1.81
C PHE A 90 -5.13 13.88 2.94
N ASN A 91 -5.88 14.89 3.35
CA ASN A 91 -5.59 15.73 4.51
C ASN A 91 -6.92 16.03 5.21
N ILE A 92 -7.07 15.52 6.43
CA ILE A 92 -8.23 15.76 7.28
C ILE A 92 -7.76 16.33 8.61
N PRO A 93 -8.64 16.98 9.41
CA PRO A 93 -8.26 17.49 10.72
C PRO A 93 -7.58 16.41 11.57
N GLY A 94 -6.32 16.63 11.93
CA GLY A 94 -5.50 15.74 12.76
C GLY A 94 -4.78 14.61 12.04
N MET A 95 -5.00 14.38 10.73
CA MET A 95 -4.36 13.28 10.00
C MET A 95 -4.15 13.59 8.52
N SER A 96 -2.95 13.32 8.03
CA SER A 96 -2.59 13.38 6.62
C SER A 96 -2.07 12.04 6.14
N GLY A 97 -2.19 11.76 4.85
CA GLY A 97 -1.78 10.46 4.35
C GLY A 97 -2.01 10.23 2.87
N TYR A 98 -1.87 8.96 2.50
CA TYR A 98 -2.13 8.42 1.18
C TYR A 98 -3.01 7.18 1.29
N VAL A 99 -3.86 6.99 0.30
CA VAL A 99 -4.49 5.72 0.00
C VAL A 99 -3.87 5.22 -1.31
N VAL A 100 -3.28 4.03 -1.28
CA VAL A 100 -2.67 3.40 -2.46
C VAL A 100 -3.50 2.18 -2.84
N GLY A 101 -3.99 2.14 -4.07
CA GLY A 101 -4.76 1.04 -4.62
C GLY A 101 -3.96 0.25 -5.66
N GLY A 102 -4.11 -1.06 -5.64
CA GLY A 102 -3.54 -1.97 -6.63
C GLY A 102 -4.62 -2.75 -7.37
N GLN A 103 -4.47 -2.80 -8.69
CA GLN A 103 -5.38 -3.47 -9.60
C GLN A 103 -4.65 -4.64 -10.26
N ASP A 104 -5.16 -5.86 -10.03
CA ASP A 104 -4.63 -7.06 -10.67
C ASP A 104 -5.06 -7.15 -12.15
N GLY A 105 -4.47 -8.11 -12.88
CA GLY A 105 -4.80 -8.36 -14.29
C GLY A 105 -6.19 -8.95 -14.55
N GLY A 106 -6.93 -9.34 -13.50
CA GLY A 106 -8.28 -9.90 -13.56
C GLY A 106 -9.37 -8.83 -13.57
N GLY A 107 -8.98 -7.57 -13.34
CA GLY A 107 -9.89 -6.45 -13.25
C GLY A 107 -10.50 -6.31 -11.85
N ARG A 108 -11.40 -5.33 -11.71
CA ARG A 108 -11.91 -4.91 -10.41
C ARG A 108 -12.49 -6.10 -9.63
N PRO A 109 -12.24 -6.21 -8.31
CA PRO A 109 -12.82 -7.26 -7.49
C PRO A 109 -14.36 -7.20 -7.51
N LYS A 110 -15.00 -8.37 -7.36
CA LYS A 110 -16.46 -8.45 -7.26
C LYS A 110 -16.93 -7.83 -5.94
N GLY A 111 -17.90 -6.91 -6.01
CA GLY A 111 -18.51 -6.26 -4.85
C GLY A 111 -18.16 -4.77 -4.71
N PRO A 112 -18.27 -4.19 -3.51
CA PRO A 112 -18.08 -2.75 -3.30
C PRO A 112 -16.62 -2.32 -3.40
N ALA A 113 -15.66 -3.24 -3.18
CA ALA A 113 -14.24 -2.93 -3.28
C ALA A 113 -13.88 -2.43 -4.69
N TYR A 114 -13.05 -1.39 -4.74
CA TYR A 114 -12.56 -0.82 -6.00
C TYR A 114 -11.16 -1.33 -6.37
N TRP A 115 -10.37 -1.77 -5.39
CA TRP A 115 -8.99 -2.24 -5.57
C TRP A 115 -8.80 -3.64 -5.02
N ASN A 116 -7.99 -4.48 -5.68
CA ASN A 116 -7.62 -5.82 -5.20
C ASN A 116 -6.66 -5.76 -4.00
N THR A 117 -5.79 -4.76 -3.99
CA THR A 117 -4.90 -4.44 -2.87
C THR A 117 -5.07 -2.99 -2.47
N LEU A 118 -5.01 -2.72 -1.17
CA LEU A 118 -5.15 -1.37 -0.62
C LEU A 118 -4.09 -1.15 0.45
N VAL A 119 -3.45 0.01 0.46
CA VAL A 119 -2.56 0.43 1.54
C VAL A 119 -3.00 1.79 2.03
N LEU A 120 -3.24 1.90 3.34
CA LEU A 120 -3.44 3.17 4.02
C LEU A 120 -2.12 3.59 4.67
N ILE A 121 -1.63 4.77 4.33
CA ILE A 121 -0.39 5.36 4.83
C ILE A 121 -0.76 6.68 5.48
N TYR A 122 -0.45 6.89 6.76
CA TYR A 122 -0.88 8.11 7.44
C TYR A 122 0.04 8.52 8.59
N TRP A 123 -0.07 9.78 8.96
CA TRP A 123 0.63 10.41 10.07
C TRP A 123 -0.24 11.52 10.68
N ALA A 124 0.09 11.92 11.91
CA ALA A 124 -0.58 13.03 12.57
C ALA A 124 -0.26 14.36 11.85
N ALA A 125 -1.27 15.18 11.59
CA ALA A 125 -1.07 16.48 10.97
C ALA A 125 -0.78 17.55 12.04
N GLY A 126 0.37 18.25 11.94
CA GLY A 126 0.65 19.48 12.68
C GLY A 126 1.28 19.32 14.07
N TYR A 127 2.39 18.58 14.17
CA TYR A 127 3.30 18.69 15.32
C TYR A 127 4.15 19.97 15.23
#